data_AF-A0A016RV80-F1
#
_entry.id   AF-A0A016RV80-F1
#
_cell.length_a   1.000
_cell.length_b   1.000
_cell.length_c   1.000
_cell.angle_alpha   90.00
_cell.angle_beta   90.00
_cell.angle_gamma   90.00
#
_symmetry.space_group_name_H-M   'P 1'
#
loop_
_entity.id
_entity.type
_entity.pdbx_description
1 polymer ?
#
loop_
_entity_poly.entity_id
_entity_poly.type
_entity_poly.pdbx_seq_one_letter_code
_entity_poly.pdbx_strand_id
1 'polypeptide(L)'
;MRRLEWDNMGVRVDGRLLHLLRFADGIVLITPDISQAERMLADFDDACGKIDLQLNLTKMMFMRNGWVPDAPFSLNGTTICECSGYR
;
A
#
# COMPACT_ATOMS: atom_id res chain seq x y z
N MET A 1 8.52 -19.39 2.26
CA MET A 1 7.69 -18.19 2.48
C MET A 1 8.63 -17.00 2.46
N ARG A 2 8.61 -16.16 1.42
CA ARG A 2 9.49 -14.97 1.32
C ARG A 2 8.81 -13.84 2.11
N ARG A 3 9.50 -13.29 3.13
CA ARG A 3 9.00 -12.16 3.94
C ARG A 3 9.51 -10.86 3.31
N LEU A 4 8.62 -9.89 3.14
CA LEU A 4 8.98 -8.50 2.89
C LEU A 4 9.48 -7.89 4.21
N GLU A 5 10.62 -7.21 4.20
CA GLU A 5 11.21 -6.56 5.37
C GLU A 5 10.53 -5.21 5.65
N TRP A 6 9.27 -5.26 6.06
CA TRP A 6 8.44 -4.07 6.36
C TRP A 6 8.32 -3.77 7.86
N ASP A 7 9.19 -4.35 8.68
CA ASP A 7 9.11 -4.29 10.14
C ASP A 7 9.15 -2.84 10.70
N ASN A 8 9.64 -1.86 9.91
CA ASN A 8 9.70 -0.44 10.27
C ASN A 8 8.76 0.47 9.46
N MET A 9 8.00 -0.06 8.49
CA MET A 9 7.21 0.74 7.52
C MET A 9 5.69 0.61 7.68
N GLY A 10 5.21 -0.27 8.57
CA GLY A 10 3.78 -0.43 8.83
C GLY A 10 3.29 0.37 10.03
N VAL A 11 2.01 0.76 10.00
CA VAL A 11 1.34 1.35 11.17
C VAL A 11 1.12 0.27 12.24
N ARG A 12 1.58 0.54 13.47
CA ARG A 12 1.28 -0.28 14.65
C ARG A 12 -0.12 0.05 15.16
N VAL A 13 -1.04 -0.90 15.06
CA VAL A 13 -2.36 -0.81 15.72
C VAL A 13 -2.30 -1.74 16.94
N ASP A 14 -2.52 -1.21 18.15
CA ASP A 14 -2.45 -1.93 19.44
C ASP A 14 -1.18 -2.76 19.66
N GLY A 15 -0.03 -2.20 19.28
CA GLY A 15 1.28 -2.83 19.48
C GLY A 15 1.57 -4.02 18.55
N ARG A 16 0.64 -4.40 17.67
CA ARG A 16 0.82 -5.44 16.65
C ARG A 16 1.06 -4.78 15.29
N LEU A 17 2.11 -5.22 14.61
CA LEU A 17 2.39 -4.80 13.25
C LEU A 17 1.54 -5.66 12.31
N LEU A 18 0.67 -5.01 11.53
CA LEU A 18 -0.24 -5.67 10.59
C LEU A 18 0.57 -6.21 9.40
N HIS A 19 1.06 -7.44 9.54
CA HIS A 19 1.91 -8.11 8.54
C HIS A 19 1.18 -9.08 7.62
N LEU A 20 -0.14 -9.27 7.77
CA LEU A 20 -0.83 -10.38 7.13
C LEU A 20 -1.93 -9.91 6.17
N LEU A 21 -1.52 -9.74 4.91
CA LEU A 21 -2.39 -9.82 3.74
C LEU A 21 -3.14 -11.16 3.75
N ARG A 22 -4.47 -11.13 3.76
CA ARG A 22 -5.26 -12.29 3.35
C ARG A 22 -5.18 -12.39 1.83
N PHE A 23 -4.71 -13.55 1.35
CA PHE A 23 -4.73 -13.94 -0.05
C PHE A 23 -6.20 -14.14 -0.48
N ALA A 24 -6.86 -13.04 -0.88
CA ALA A 24 -8.17 -13.01 -1.53
C ALA A 24 -8.27 -11.67 -2.28
N ASP A 25 -7.91 -11.67 -3.57
CA ASP A 25 -8.06 -10.61 -4.59
C ASP A 25 -7.62 -9.16 -4.26
N GLY A 26 -7.21 -8.85 -3.03
CA GLY A 26 -7.05 -7.50 -2.53
C GLY A 26 -6.08 -7.43 -1.35
N ILE A 27 -5.38 -6.30 -1.29
CA ILE A 27 -4.28 -6.04 -0.37
C ILE A 27 -4.49 -4.65 0.20
N VAL A 28 -4.38 -4.54 1.53
CA VAL A 28 -4.52 -3.26 2.24
C VAL A 28 -3.17 -2.93 2.87
N LEU A 29 -2.60 -1.78 2.50
CA LEU A 29 -1.40 -1.21 3.10
C LEU A 29 -1.80 -0.01 3.95
N ILE A 30 -1.19 0.13 5.13
CA ILE A 30 -1.47 1.22 6.07
C ILE A 30 -0.14 1.85 6.46
N THR A 31 0.04 3.12 6.11
CA THR A 31 1.26 3.91 6.38
C THR A 31 0.90 5.25 7.04
N PRO A 32 1.83 5.89 7.76
CA PRO A 32 1.60 7.20 8.36
C PRO A 32 1.70 8.36 7.36
N ASP A 33 2.36 8.17 6.22
CA ASP A 33 2.55 9.19 5.20
C ASP A 33 2.59 8.60 3.77
N ILE A 34 2.35 9.47 2.78
CA ILE A 34 2.26 9.11 1.35
C ILE A 34 3.60 8.60 0.82
N SER A 35 4.73 9.21 1.21
CA SER A 35 6.05 8.79 0.70
C SER A 35 6.42 7.38 1.18
N GLN A 36 6.04 7.00 2.41
CA GLN A 36 6.17 5.63 2.88
C GLN A 36 5.23 4.68 2.13
N ALA A 37 4.01 5.10 1.82
CA ALA A 37 3.09 4.31 1.00
C ALA A 37 3.68 4.03 -0.39
N GLU A 38 4.30 5.03 -1.03
CA GLU A 38 4.86 4.88 -2.38
C GLU A 38 6.02 3.90 -2.38
N ARG A 39 6.93 4.00 -1.39
CA ARG A 39 8.05 3.06 -1.23
C ARG A 39 7.58 1.64 -0.94
N MET A 40 6.64 1.48 -0.02
CA MET A 40 6.10 0.18 0.36
C MET A 40 5.38 -0.48 -0.83
N LEU A 41 4.68 0.31 -1.64
CA LEU A 41 4.04 -0.18 -2.85
C LEU A 41 5.05 -0.52 -3.95
N ALA A 42 6.15 0.23 -4.10
CA ALA A 42 7.22 -0.10 -5.03
C ALA A 42 7.93 -1.40 -4.66
N ASP A 43 8.24 -1.59 -3.37
CA ASP A 43 8.82 -2.85 -2.87
C ASP A 43 7.86 -4.02 -3.08
N PHE A 44 6.55 -3.76 -2.94
CA PHE A 44 5.52 -4.76 -3.18
C PHE A 44 5.43 -5.16 -4.67
N ASP A 45 5.43 -4.18 -5.57
CA ASP A 45 5.42 -4.38 -7.03
C ASP A 45 6.65 -5.17 -7.49
N ASP A 46 7.85 -4.82 -7.00
CA ASP A 46 9.09 -5.56 -7.27
C ASP A 46 9.01 -7.01 -6.77
N ALA A 47 8.48 -7.23 -5.56
CA ALA A 47 8.30 -8.57 -5.03
C ALA A 47 7.27 -9.40 -5.81
N CYS A 48 6.19 -8.77 -6.31
CA CYS A 48 5.25 -9.40 -7.23
C CYS A 48 5.92 -9.79 -8.56
N GLY A 49 6.72 -8.88 -9.14
CA GLY A 49 7.47 -9.15 -10.37
C GLY A 49 8.41 -10.35 -10.26
N LYS A 50 9.03 -10.57 -9.09
CA LYS A 50 9.91 -11.73 -8.82
C LYS A 50 9.20 -13.10 -8.82
N ILE A 51 7.87 -13.12 -8.81
CA ILE A 51 7.04 -14.33 -8.85
C ILE A 51 6.03 -14.29 -10.01
N ASP A 52 6.33 -13.47 -11.03
CA ASP A 52 5.49 -13.29 -12.23
C ASP A 52 4.05 -12.83 -11.94
N LEU A 53 3.86 -12.10 -10.84
CA LEU A 53 2.61 -11.40 -10.53
C LEU A 53 2.73 -9.93 -10.91
N GLN A 54 1.62 -9.35 -11.35
CA GLN A 54 1.54 -7.94 -11.69
C GLN A 54 0.42 -7.25 -10.90
N LEU A 55 0.71 -6.06 -10.38
CA LEU A 55 -0.30 -5.22 -9.75
C LEU A 55 -1.23 -4.60 -10.79
N ASN A 56 -2.53 -4.59 -10.50
CA ASN A 56 -3.50 -3.81 -11.27
C ASN A 56 -3.70 -2.46 -10.58
N LEU A 57 -2.88 -1.48 -10.93
CA LEU A 57 -2.93 -0.13 -10.36
C LEU A 57 -4.28 0.57 -10.60
N THR A 58 -4.97 0.25 -11.70
CA THR A 58 -6.30 0.81 -12.01
C THR A 58 -7.38 0.33 -11.05
N LYS A 59 -7.22 -0.86 -10.45
CA LYS A 59 -8.12 -1.38 -9.40
C LYS A 59 -7.69 -0.95 -8.00
N MET A 60 -6.47 -0.43 -7.85
CA MET A 60 -5.98 0.03 -6.58
C MET A 60 -6.63 1.36 -6.23
N MET A 61 -7.10 1.47 -4.99
CA MET A 61 -7.62 2.72 -4.43
C MET A 61 -6.89 2.99 -3.14
N PHE A 62 -6.61 4.26 -2.85
CA PHE A 62 -6.08 4.66 -1.55
C PHE A 62 -7.12 5.48 -0.79
N MET A 63 -6.96 5.52 0.52
CA MET A 63 -7.73 6.37 1.41
C MET A 63 -6.74 7.14 2.28
N ARG A 64 -7.03 8.42 2.52
CA ARG A 64 -6.28 9.24 3.47
C ARG A 64 -7.23 9.83 4.48
N ASN A 65 -6.71 10.16 5.66
CA ASN A 65 -7.46 10.91 6.66
C ASN A 65 -7.30 12.42 6.41
N GLY A 66 -8.07 13.24 7.13
CA GLY A 66 -8.03 14.70 7.00
C GLY A 66 -6.75 15.37 7.53
N TRP A 67 -5.79 14.59 8.07
CA TRP A 67 -4.52 15.09 8.57
C TRP A 67 -3.40 14.99 7.53
N VAL A 68 -3.56 14.14 6.52
CA VAL A 68 -2.60 14.00 5.42
C VAL A 68 -2.86 15.12 4.40
N PRO A 69 -1.83 15.89 4.00
CA PRO A 69 -1.97 16.94 3.00
C PRO A 69 -2.55 16.43 1.68
N ASP A 70 -3.20 17.35 0.94
CA ASP A 70 -3.70 17.02 -0.38
C ASP A 70 -2.54 16.86 -1.38
N ALA A 71 -2.03 15.64 -1.51
CA ALA A 71 -0.96 15.30 -2.43
C ALA A 71 -1.33 14.08 -3.29
N PRO A 72 -0.91 14.06 -4.58
CA PRO A 72 -1.06 12.89 -5.42
C PRO A 72 -0.33 11.68 -4.83
N PHE A 73 -0.93 10.50 -4.97
CA PHE A 73 -0.28 9.23 -4.67
C PHE A 73 -0.03 8.48 -5.97
N SER A 74 1.22 8.13 -6.25
CA SER A 74 1.60 7.52 -7.53
C SER A 74 2.61 6.40 -7.39
N LEU A 75 2.56 5.44 -8.31
CA LEU A 75 3.60 4.44 -8.48
C LEU A 75 4.12 4.48 -9.91
N ASN A 76 5.43 4.66 -10.09
CA ASN A 76 6.08 4.69 -11.40
C ASN A 76 5.40 5.69 -12.38
N GLY A 77 4.95 6.84 -11.86
CA GLY A 77 4.24 7.86 -12.64
C GLY A 77 2.76 7.56 -12.93
N THR A 78 2.22 6.43 -12.46
CA THR A 78 0.79 6.11 -12.52
C THR A 78 0.12 6.59 -11.24
N THR A 79 -0.80 7.56 -11.37
CA THR A 79 -1.59 8.05 -10.24
C THR A 79 -2.62 7.02 -9.81
N ILE A 80 -2.70 6.77 -8.50
CA ILE A 80 -3.67 5.87 -7.89
C ILE A 80 -4.88 6.72 -7.45
N CYS A 81 -6.09 6.23 -7.71
CA CYS A 81 -7.30 6.98 -7.38
C CYS A 81 -7.55 7.00 -5.87
N GLU A 82 -7.94 8.17 -5.36
CA GLU A 82 -8.46 8.32 -4.00
C GLU A 82 -9.90 7.82 -3.94
N CYS A 83 -10.24 6.99 -2.96
CA CYS A 83 -11.61 6.59 -2.70
C CYS A 83 -12.34 7.70 -1.93
N SER A 84 -13.45 8.21 -2.45
CA SER A 84 -14.19 9.35 -1.90
C SER A 84 -15.01 9.05 -0.63
N GLY A 85 -14.88 7.85 -0.05
CA GLY A 85 -15.52 7.44 1.20
C GLY A 85 -16.34 6.15 1.05
N TYR A 86 -16.59 5.50 2.19
CA TYR A 86 -17.53 4.38 2.27
C TYR A 86 -18.95 4.92 2.16
N ARG A 87 -19.72 4.43 1.20
CA ARG A 87 -21.17 4.63 1.14
C ARG A 87 -21.87 3.42 1.73
#